data_AF-A0A957IG83-F1
#
_entry.id   AF-A0A957IG83-F1
#
_cell.length_a   1.000
_cell.length_b   1.000
_cell.length_c   1.000
_cell.angle_alpha   90.00
_cell.angle_beta   90.00
_cell.angle_gamma   90.00
#
_symmetry.space_group_name_H-M   'P 1'
#
loop_
_entity.id
_entity.type
_entity.pdbx_description
1 polymer ?
#
loop_
_entity_poly.entity_id
_entity_poly.type
_entity_poly.pdbx_seq_one_letter_code
_entity_poly.pdbx_strand_id
1 'polypeptide(L)' 'MSEAKASAQRTGLYVFLALLVLTIAESIIGSMATPITVLLIIIALVKAAMIVYFFMHVYRLWREESH' A
#
# COMPACT_ATOMS: atom_id res chain seq x y z
N MET A 1 2.33 -2.99 27.39
CA MET A 1 2.58 -3.38 25.98
C MET A 1 3.95 -2.83 25.60
N SER A 2 4.90 -3.68 25.17
CA SER A 2 6.25 -3.23 24.79
C SER A 2 6.17 -2.26 23.60
N GLU A 3 6.90 -1.14 23.67
CA GLU A 3 6.88 -0.04 22.69
C GLU A 3 7.08 -0.50 21.23
N ALA A 4 7.82 -1.59 21.03
CA ALA A 4 8.02 -2.22 19.73
C ALA A 4 6.71 -2.70 19.08
N LYS A 5 5.80 -3.29 19.86
CA LYS A 5 4.48 -3.76 19.35
C LYS A 5 3.56 -2.58 18.99
N ALA A 6 3.66 -1.47 19.71
CA ALA A 6 2.90 -0.26 19.43
C ALA A 6 3.35 0.41 18.11
N SER A 7 4.65 0.39 17.81
CA SER A 7 5.20 0.95 16.56
C SER A 7 4.78 0.17 15.30
N ALA A 8 4.74 -1.17 15.40
CA ALA A 8 4.32 -2.04 14.30
C ALA A 8 2.84 -1.85 13.96
N GLN A 9 1.98 -1.72 14.98
CA GLN A 9 0.55 -1.45 14.79
C GLN A 9 0.30 -0.08 14.15
N ARG A 10 1.06 0.95 14.52
CA ARG A 10 0.96 2.28 13.92
C ARG A 10 1.34 2.26 12.43
N THR A 11 2.38 1.51 12.07
CA THR A 11 2.82 1.36 10.67
C THR A 11 1.71 0.76 9.80
N GLY A 12 1.09 -0.34 10.25
CA GLY A 12 -0.05 -0.94 9.55
C GLY A 12 -1.23 0.02 9.37
N LEU A 13 -1.54 0.83 10.40
CA LEU A 13 -2.60 1.83 10.34
C LEU A 13 -2.30 2.95 9.32
N TYR A 14 -1.07 3.46 9.28
CA TYR A 14 -0.69 4.49 8.31
C TYR A 14 -0.76 3.98 6.87
N VAL A 15 -0.28 2.76 6.61
CA VAL A 15 -0.35 2.15 5.29
C VAL A 15 -1.81 1.89 4.89
N PHE A 16 -2.65 1.44 5.83
CA PHE A 16 -4.08 1.29 5.59
C PHE A 16 -4.75 2.63 5.22
N LEU A 17 -4.45 3.71 5.94
CA LEU A 17 -4.97 5.04 5.62
C LEU A 17 -4.49 5.52 4.24
N ALA A 18 -3.23 5.28 3.87
CA ALA A 18 -2.73 5.61 2.55
C ALA A 18 -3.44 4.82 1.44
N LEU A 19 -3.67 3.50 1.63
CA LEU A 19 -4.44 2.67 0.68
C LEU A 19 -5.88 3.16 0.56
N LEU A 20 -6.50 3.56 1.67
CA LEU A 20 -7.86 4.09 1.71
C LEU A 20 -7.97 5.34 0.85
N VAL A 21 -7.04 6.30 1.02
CA VAL A 21 -7.02 7.54 0.24
C VAL A 21 -6.84 7.26 -1.26
N LEU A 22 -5.91 6.37 -1.64
CA LEU A 22 -5.73 5.97 -3.04
C LEU A 22 -6.99 5.31 -3.63
N THR A 23 -7.73 4.56 -2.82
CA THR A 23 -8.97 3.90 -3.25
C THR A 23 -10.11 4.91 -3.47
N ILE A 24 -10.22 5.92 -2.60
CA ILE A 24 -11.18 7.01 -2.78
C ILE A 24 -10.85 7.80 -4.05
N ALA A 25 -9.58 8.16 -4.25
CA ALA A 25 -9.13 8.87 -5.45
C ALA A 25 -9.45 8.08 -6.73
N GLU A 26 -9.15 6.78 -6.74
CA GLU A 26 -9.49 5.88 -7.85
C GLU A 26 -10.98 5.87 -8.17
N SER A 27 -11.83 5.77 -7.14
CA SER A 27 -13.29 5.75 -7.29
C SER A 27 -13.83 7.05 -7.90
N ILE A 28 -13.27 8.20 -7.48
CA ILE A 28 -13.63 9.50 -8.05
C ILE A 28 -13.23 9.55 -9.53
N ILE A 29 -11.99 9.18 -9.86
CA ILE A 29 -11.49 9.22 -11.25
C ILE A 29 -12.21 8.22 -12.14
N GLY A 30 -12.52 7.03 -11.63
CA GLY A 30 -13.25 5.98 -12.33
C GLY A 30 -14.72 6.31 -12.59
N SER A 31 -15.32 7.19 -11.79
CA SER A 31 -16.71 7.64 -11.97
C SER A 31 -16.85 8.87 -12.89
N MET A 32 -15.75 9.44 -13.38
CA MET A 32 -15.78 10.53 -14.35
C MET A 32 -16.26 10.03 -15.73
N ALA A 33 -16.95 10.89 -16.48
CA ALA A 33 -17.45 10.58 -17.83
C ALA A 33 -16.33 10.17 -18.82
N THR A 34 -15.12 10.69 -18.61
CA THR A 34 -13.91 10.32 -19.34
C THR A 34 -12.84 9.89 -18.34
N PRO A 35 -12.82 8.61 -17.92
CA PRO A 35 -11.85 8.15 -16.93
C PRO A 35 -10.44 8.15 -17.53
N ILE A 36 -9.48 8.67 -16.76
CA ILE A 36 -8.07 8.71 -17.18
C ILE A 36 -7.44 7.35 -16.90
N THR A 37 -7.57 6.41 -17.84
CA THR A 37 -7.11 5.02 -17.69
C THR A 37 -5.64 4.92 -17.28
N VAL A 38 -4.77 5.75 -17.86
CA VAL A 38 -3.33 5.77 -17.51
C VAL A 38 -3.12 6.10 -16.04
N LEU A 39 -3.88 7.05 -15.49
CA LEU A 39 -3.76 7.46 -14.10
C LEU A 39 -4.30 6.38 -13.14
N LEU A 40 -5.37 5.68 -13.52
CA LEU A 40 -5.88 4.51 -12.78
C LEU A 40 -4.85 3.37 -12.75
N ILE A 41 -4.14 3.12 -13.85
CA ILE A 41 -3.06 2.12 -13.90
C ILE A 41 -1.93 2.51 -12.93
N ILE A 42 -1.51 3.77 -12.92
CA ILE A 42 -0.48 4.26 -11.99
C ILE A 42 -0.94 4.05 -10.54
N ILE A 43 -2.18 4.41 -10.21
CA ILE A 43 -2.75 4.20 -8.87
C ILE A 43 -2.76 2.71 -8.49
N ALA A 44 -3.12 1.82 -9.43
CA ALA A 44 -3.10 0.38 -9.20
C ALA A 44 -1.68 -0.15 -8.93
N LEU A 45 -0.69 0.31 -9.69
CA LEU A 45 0.72 -0.06 -9.49
C LEU A 45 1.26 0.41 -8.13
N VAL A 46 0.93 1.65 -7.73
CA VAL A 46 1.34 2.18 -6.41
C VAL A 46 0.71 1.37 -5.29
N LYS A 47 -0.59 1.03 -5.37
CA LYS A 47 -1.24 0.15 -4.38
C LYS A 47 -0.57 -1.21 -4.31
N ALA A 48 -0.30 -1.85 -5.45
CA ALA A 48 0.37 -3.13 -5.51
C ALA A 48 1.76 -3.07 -4.84
N ALA A 49 2.57 -2.06 -5.17
CA ALA A 49 3.89 -1.87 -4.55
C ALA A 49 3.80 -1.69 -3.03
N MET A 50 2.84 -0.91 -2.55
CA MET A 50 2.64 -0.67 -1.12
C MET A 50 2.20 -1.95 -0.38
N ILE A 51 1.33 -2.76 -0.99
CA ILE A 51 0.92 -4.06 -0.43
C ILE A 51 2.09 -5.04 -0.38
N VAL A 52 2.83 -5.16 -1.48
CA VAL A 52 4.00 -6.05 -1.58
C VAL A 52 5.07 -5.70 -0.54
N TYR A 53 5.34 -4.40 -0.39
CA TYR A 53 6.35 -3.91 0.55
C TYR A 53 5.88 -4.06 2.00
N PHE A 54 4.71 -3.53 2.38
CA PHE A 54 4.33 -3.44 3.80
C PHE A 54 3.59 -4.66 4.33
N PHE A 55 2.82 -5.38 3.51
CA PHE A 55 2.01 -6.50 3.97
C PHE A 55 2.63 -7.84 3.59
N MET A 56 3.07 -8.01 2.34
CA MET A 56 3.63 -9.30 1.89
C MET A 56 5.08 -9.51 2.32
N HIS A 57 5.78 -8.46 2.78
CA HIS A 57 7.18 -8.53 3.19
C HIS A 57 8.05 -9.28 2.18
N VAL A 58 7.80 -9.13 0.86
CA VAL A 58 8.55 -9.87 -0.17
C VAL A 58 10.05 -9.59 -0.07
N TYR A 59 10.45 -8.42 0.43
CA TYR A 59 11.84 -8.08 0.76
C TYR A 59 12.47 -9.03 1.80
N ARG A 60 11.70 -9.68 2.67
CA ARG A 60 12.19 -10.69 3.62
C ARG A 60 12.49 -12.02 2.96
N LEU A 61 11.84 -12.37 1.84
CA LEU A 61 12.15 -13.59 1.07
C LEU A 61 13.54 -13.52 0.45
N TRP A 62 14.02 -12.30 0.16
CA TRP A 62 15.33 -12.06 -0.41
C TRP A 62 16.40 -11.69 0.62
N ARG A 63 16.01 -11.63 1.89
CA ARG A 63 16.95 -11.53 3.00
C ARG A 63 17.38 -12.96 3.31
N GLU A 64 18.34 -13.47 2.54
CA GLU A 64 19.07 -14.69 2.89
C GLU A 64 19.46 -14.57 4.37
N GLU A 65 19.09 -15.58 5.15
CA GLU A 65 19.60 -15.77 6.50
C GLU A 65 21.12 -15.93 6.36
N SER A 66 21.84 -14.81 6.41
CA SER A 66 23.29 -14.81 6.55
C SER A 66 23.56 -15.37 7.94
N HIS A 67 23.67 -16.70 8.00
CA HIS A 67 24.16 -17.47 9.13
C HIS A 67 25.58 -17.04 9.51
#